data_AF-A0A4R4Z0L9-F1
#
_entry.id   AF-A0A4R4Z0L9-F1
#
_cell.length_a   1.000
_cell.length_b   1.000
_cell.length_c   1.000
_cell.angle_alpha   90.00
_cell.angle_beta   90.00
_cell.angle_gamma   90.00
#
_symmetry.space_group_name_H-M   'P 1'
#
loop_
_entity.id
_entity.type
_entity.pdbx_description
1 polymer ?
#
loop_
_entity_poly.entity_id
_entity_poly.type
_entity_poly.pdbx_seq_one_letter_code
_entity_poly.pdbx_strand_id
1 'polypeptide(L)'
;MTAQDYLWFDGTQLSFAYCLTMVEGIDPTEALRRIDAMPTESAAGLSAFITFSEKAYPKRYPDGDGRFGIGATQLDGWTLLIEWIGILGISMPVLLPLSEGTRVVSHYSNVDAEDWFYWMEDGTVRLRFEPLFPYHREGADPDGLVDVMEHVGFDLRSGDDRDYSLHTEATFALAEHLTGIRVTEDLLETSTYLCGRAPSG
;
A
#
# COMPACT_ATOMS: atom_id res chain seq x y z
N MET A 1 -14.00 3.00 13.42
CA MET A 1 -13.16 1.99 12.76
C MET A 1 -11.75 2.25 13.22
N THR A 2 -11.07 1.22 13.70
CA THR A 2 -9.78 1.35 14.41
C THR A 2 -8.85 0.19 14.03
N ALA A 3 -7.61 0.22 14.50
CA ALA A 3 -6.64 -0.86 14.32
C ALA A 3 -7.19 -2.26 14.68
N GLN A 4 -8.11 -2.35 15.65
CA GLN A 4 -8.70 -3.63 16.07
C GLN A 4 -9.49 -4.32 14.94
N ASP A 5 -9.98 -3.56 13.95
CA ASP A 5 -10.69 -4.09 12.79
C ASP A 5 -9.79 -4.87 11.80
N TYR A 6 -8.46 -4.77 11.98
CA TYR A 6 -7.43 -5.22 11.04
C TYR A 6 -6.48 -6.28 11.61
N LEU A 7 -6.75 -6.82 12.80
CA LEU A 7 -5.94 -7.88 13.43
C LEU A 7 -5.81 -9.17 12.60
N TRP A 8 -6.67 -9.36 11.61
CA TRP A 8 -6.58 -10.49 10.68
C TRP A 8 -5.29 -10.44 9.83
N PHE A 9 -4.71 -9.24 9.62
CA PHE A 9 -3.61 -9.05 8.69
C PHE A 9 -2.35 -9.85 9.04
N ASP A 10 -2.05 -9.98 10.33
CA ASP A 10 -0.89 -10.74 10.84
C ASP A 10 -0.91 -12.21 10.38
N GLY A 11 -2.11 -12.79 10.23
CA GLY A 11 -2.32 -14.16 9.77
C GLY A 11 -2.07 -14.39 8.28
N THR A 12 -1.83 -13.33 7.49
CA THR A 12 -1.76 -13.43 6.02
C THR A 12 -0.34 -13.62 5.49
N GLN A 13 -0.23 -14.05 4.23
CA GLN A 13 1.08 -14.17 3.56
C GLN A 13 1.75 -12.81 3.27
N LEU A 14 1.04 -11.70 3.46
CA LEU A 14 1.53 -10.33 3.24
C LEU A 14 2.21 -9.73 4.48
N SER A 15 2.02 -10.32 5.67
CA SER A 15 2.53 -9.76 6.93
C SER A 15 4.07 -9.69 6.99
N PHE A 16 4.77 -10.47 6.17
CA PHE A 16 6.24 -10.40 6.06
C PHE A 16 6.74 -9.11 5.38
N ALA A 17 6.13 -8.75 4.26
CA ALA A 17 6.39 -7.51 3.57
C ALA A 17 5.37 -7.29 2.46
N TYR A 18 4.86 -6.08 2.36
CA TYR A 18 3.86 -5.73 1.37
C TYR A 18 3.91 -4.25 1.02
N CYS A 19 3.31 -3.90 -0.12
CA CYS A 19 2.79 -2.56 -0.34
C CYS A 19 1.36 -2.64 -0.87
N LEU A 20 0.47 -1.80 -0.31
CA LEU A 20 -0.88 -1.58 -0.84
C LEU A 20 -0.98 -0.13 -1.27
N THR A 21 -1.32 0.11 -2.53
CA THR A 21 -1.53 1.45 -3.08
C THR A 21 -2.92 1.56 -3.67
N MET A 22 -3.76 2.41 -3.09
CA MET A 22 -5.10 2.71 -3.58
C MET A 22 -5.07 4.00 -4.40
N VAL A 23 -5.64 3.97 -5.61
CA VAL A 23 -5.70 5.11 -6.53
C VAL A 23 -7.16 5.40 -6.91
N GLU A 24 -7.59 6.63 -6.71
CA GLU A 24 -8.98 7.03 -6.94
C GLU A 24 -9.28 7.22 -8.43
N GLY A 25 -10.45 6.76 -8.88
CA GLY A 25 -11.07 7.17 -10.14
C GLY A 25 -10.43 6.65 -11.43
N ILE A 26 -9.42 5.77 -11.35
CA ILE A 26 -8.82 5.10 -12.51
C ILE A 26 -8.96 3.59 -12.42
N ASP A 27 -9.01 2.92 -13.57
CA ASP A 27 -9.12 1.46 -13.65
C ASP A 27 -7.76 0.75 -13.50
N PRO A 28 -7.74 -0.58 -13.24
CA PRO A 28 -6.51 -1.35 -13.10
C PRO A 28 -5.54 -1.27 -14.28
N THR A 29 -6.04 -1.15 -15.50
CA THR A 29 -5.17 -1.09 -16.69
C THR A 29 -4.47 0.26 -16.76
N GLU A 30 -5.19 1.35 -16.50
CA GLU A 30 -4.63 2.70 -16.45
C GLU A 30 -3.64 2.87 -15.29
N ALA A 31 -3.95 2.32 -14.11
CA ALA A 31 -3.05 2.34 -12.96
C ALA A 31 -1.72 1.65 -13.27
N LEU A 32 -1.76 0.44 -13.86
CA LEU A 32 -0.56 -0.28 -14.28
C LEU A 32 0.20 0.46 -15.39
N ARG A 33 -0.51 1.07 -16.36
CA ARG A 33 0.11 1.85 -17.44
C ARG A 33 0.90 3.05 -16.91
N ARG A 34 0.38 3.75 -15.89
CA ARG A 34 1.04 4.93 -15.28
C ARG A 34 2.41 4.62 -14.67
N ILE A 35 2.66 3.36 -14.31
CA ILE A 35 3.90 2.91 -13.67
C ILE A 35 4.72 1.97 -14.57
N ASP A 36 4.45 1.99 -15.88
CA ASP A 36 5.11 1.14 -16.88
C ASP A 36 5.05 -0.37 -16.57
N ALA A 37 4.00 -0.79 -15.86
CA ALA A 37 3.70 -2.19 -15.61
C ALA A 37 2.85 -2.74 -16.77
N MET A 38 3.48 -3.44 -17.70
CA MET A 38 2.74 -4.06 -18.80
C MET A 38 1.86 -5.20 -18.25
N PRO A 39 0.53 -5.19 -18.46
CA PRO A 39 -0.33 -6.30 -18.05
C PRO A 39 0.01 -7.58 -18.82
N THR A 40 0.13 -8.71 -18.12
CA THR A 40 0.54 -9.99 -18.71
C THR A 40 -0.50 -11.10 -18.52
N GLU A 41 -1.12 -11.17 -17.34
CA GLU A 41 -2.03 -12.24 -16.97
C GLU A 41 -3.01 -11.78 -15.90
N SER A 42 -4.00 -12.62 -15.59
CA SER A 42 -4.87 -12.41 -14.44
C SER A 42 -4.66 -13.51 -13.41
N ALA A 43 -4.59 -13.12 -12.14
CA ALA A 43 -4.49 -14.04 -11.01
C ALA A 43 -5.79 -14.01 -10.20
N ALA A 44 -6.42 -15.18 -10.03
CA ALA A 44 -7.61 -15.32 -9.19
C ALA A 44 -7.19 -15.54 -7.73
N GLY A 45 -7.35 -14.51 -6.90
CA GLY A 45 -7.06 -14.52 -5.47
C GLY A 45 -5.60 -14.27 -5.11
N LEU A 46 -5.38 -13.96 -3.83
CA LEU A 46 -4.08 -13.56 -3.27
C LEU A 46 -2.99 -14.62 -3.52
N SER A 47 -3.28 -15.90 -3.34
CA SER A 47 -2.31 -16.99 -3.50
C SER A 47 -1.78 -17.10 -4.96
N ALA A 48 -2.66 -16.93 -5.94
CA ALA A 48 -2.27 -16.92 -7.36
C ALA A 48 -1.43 -15.67 -7.69
N PHE A 49 -1.78 -14.51 -7.12
CA PHE A 49 -1.00 -13.29 -7.27
C PHE A 49 0.40 -13.43 -6.65
N ILE A 50 0.52 -13.97 -5.44
CA ILE A 50 1.81 -14.20 -4.79
C ILE A 50 2.66 -15.14 -5.63
N THR A 51 2.08 -16.22 -6.17
CA THR A 51 2.79 -17.13 -7.09
C THR A 51 3.32 -16.41 -8.33
N PHE A 52 2.57 -15.45 -8.87
CA PHE A 52 3.02 -14.59 -9.96
C PHE A 52 4.17 -13.67 -9.52
N SER A 53 4.02 -12.97 -8.38
CA SER A 53 5.02 -12.04 -7.86
C SER A 53 6.33 -12.75 -7.51
N GLU A 54 6.27 -13.92 -6.89
CA GLU A 54 7.43 -14.76 -6.59
C GLU A 54 8.29 -15.06 -7.83
N LYS A 55 7.64 -15.35 -8.97
CA LYS A 55 8.33 -15.62 -10.25
C LYS A 55 8.95 -14.36 -10.87
N ALA A 56 8.40 -13.19 -10.55
CA ALA A 56 8.95 -11.91 -10.97
C ALA A 56 10.10 -11.43 -10.07
N TYR A 57 10.22 -11.95 -8.84
CA TYR A 57 11.13 -11.40 -7.83
C TYR A 57 12.61 -11.44 -8.26
N PRO A 58 13.30 -10.29 -8.42
CA PRO A 58 14.63 -10.21 -9.03
C PRO A 58 15.73 -10.99 -8.30
N LYS A 59 15.68 -11.07 -6.95
CA LYS A 59 16.72 -11.81 -6.19
C LYS A 59 16.56 -13.32 -6.28
N ARG A 60 15.35 -13.82 -6.55
CA ARG A 60 15.07 -15.27 -6.68
C ARG A 60 15.38 -15.77 -8.09
N TYR A 61 15.25 -14.88 -9.08
CA TYR A 61 15.54 -15.14 -10.48
C TYR A 61 16.50 -14.08 -11.04
N PRO A 62 17.83 -14.29 -10.91
CA PRO A 62 18.84 -13.34 -11.38
C PRO A 62 18.80 -13.08 -12.89
N ASP A 63 18.25 -14.03 -13.66
CA ASP A 63 18.02 -13.91 -15.10
C ASP A 63 16.66 -13.24 -15.45
N GLY A 64 15.91 -12.82 -14.43
CA GLY A 64 14.70 -12.03 -14.56
C GLY A 64 15.00 -10.63 -15.12
N ASP A 65 13.97 -9.94 -15.58
CA ASP A 65 14.08 -8.60 -16.19
C ASP A 65 14.29 -7.46 -15.16
N GLY A 66 14.55 -7.80 -13.89
CA GLY A 66 14.76 -6.85 -12.79
C GLY A 66 13.50 -6.12 -12.32
N ARG A 67 12.31 -6.58 -12.75
CA ARG A 67 11.02 -5.94 -12.48
C ARG A 67 10.31 -6.57 -11.28
N PHE A 68 9.44 -5.80 -10.62
CA PHE A 68 8.59 -6.30 -9.54
C PHE A 68 7.20 -6.69 -10.06
N GLY A 69 6.64 -7.77 -9.52
CA GLY A 69 5.27 -8.20 -9.83
C GLY A 69 4.25 -7.37 -9.05
N ILE A 70 3.30 -6.78 -9.78
CA ILE A 70 2.20 -5.98 -9.22
C ILE A 70 0.88 -6.59 -9.66
N GLY A 71 -0.06 -6.70 -8.73
CA GLY A 71 -1.45 -7.04 -9.01
C GLY A 71 -2.32 -5.79 -8.91
N ALA A 72 -3.28 -5.61 -9.80
CA ALA A 72 -4.21 -4.50 -9.79
C ALA A 72 -5.65 -5.01 -9.80
N THR A 73 -6.52 -4.51 -8.93
CA THR A 73 -7.94 -4.88 -8.91
C THR A 73 -8.84 -3.67 -8.68
N GLN A 74 -10.01 -3.69 -9.31
CA GLN A 74 -11.00 -2.62 -9.21
C GLN A 74 -11.83 -2.80 -7.93
N LEU A 75 -11.93 -1.73 -7.16
CA LEU A 75 -12.81 -1.56 -6.00
C LEU A 75 -13.82 -0.43 -6.29
N ASP A 76 -14.73 -0.16 -5.36
CA ASP A 76 -15.75 0.89 -5.52
C ASP A 76 -15.11 2.28 -5.65
N GLY A 77 -15.01 2.81 -6.87
CA GLY A 77 -14.38 4.10 -7.14
C GLY A 77 -12.85 4.15 -7.01
N TRP A 78 -12.20 3.05 -6.62
CA TRP A 78 -10.75 2.95 -6.39
C TRP A 78 -10.14 1.76 -7.13
N THR A 79 -8.87 1.85 -7.47
CA THR A 79 -8.04 0.69 -7.86
C THR A 79 -7.05 0.38 -6.75
N LEU A 80 -6.98 -0.88 -6.33
CA LEU A 80 -5.95 -1.38 -5.42
C LEU A 80 -4.82 -2.00 -6.24
N LEU A 81 -3.61 -1.47 -6.07
CA LEU A 81 -2.36 -2.10 -6.45
C LEU A 81 -1.80 -2.84 -5.23
N ILE A 82 -1.38 -4.08 -5.43
CA ILE A 82 -0.80 -4.95 -4.40
C ILE A 82 0.59 -5.42 -4.83
N GLU A 83 1.50 -5.38 -3.87
CA GLU A 83 2.86 -5.90 -3.99
C GLU A 83 3.14 -6.89 -2.85
N TRP A 84 3.70 -8.05 -3.18
CA TRP A 84 4.27 -8.99 -2.21
C TRP A 84 5.79 -8.81 -2.17
N ILE A 85 6.35 -8.45 -1.01
CA ILE A 85 7.78 -8.09 -0.84
C ILE A 85 8.23 -6.99 -1.84
N GLY A 86 7.30 -6.11 -2.24
CA GLY A 86 7.60 -4.97 -3.09
C GLY A 86 7.68 -3.67 -2.29
N ILE A 87 8.27 -2.65 -2.92
CA ILE A 87 8.58 -1.34 -2.33
C ILE A 87 8.17 -0.19 -3.27
N LEU A 88 7.50 -0.49 -4.39
CA LEU A 88 7.25 0.53 -5.40
C LEU A 88 6.24 1.57 -4.93
N GLY A 89 5.25 1.18 -4.13
CA GLY A 89 4.28 2.11 -3.55
C GLY A 89 4.83 3.06 -2.46
N ILE A 90 6.15 3.10 -2.22
CA ILE A 90 6.80 4.17 -1.44
C ILE A 90 7.80 4.99 -2.27
N SER A 91 7.88 4.73 -3.57
CA SER A 91 8.78 5.37 -4.51
C SER A 91 8.09 6.54 -5.20
N MET A 92 8.62 7.76 -5.07
CA MET A 92 8.05 8.95 -5.73
C MET A 92 7.96 8.82 -7.27
N PRO A 93 8.93 8.22 -7.98
CA PRO A 93 8.79 7.87 -9.40
C PRO A 93 7.55 7.05 -9.75
N VAL A 94 7.00 6.29 -8.81
CA VAL A 94 5.78 5.48 -8.97
C VAL A 94 4.55 6.24 -8.50
N LEU A 95 4.63 6.87 -7.32
CA LEU A 95 3.49 7.57 -6.72
C LEU A 95 3.09 8.85 -7.48
N LEU A 96 4.06 9.58 -8.06
CA LEU A 96 3.77 10.80 -8.80
C LEU A 96 2.85 10.54 -10.01
N PRO A 97 3.18 9.63 -10.96
CA PRO A 97 2.28 9.28 -12.06
C PRO A 97 0.91 8.77 -11.60
N LEU A 98 0.84 7.95 -10.54
CA LEU A 98 -0.43 7.46 -10.01
C LEU A 98 -1.31 8.59 -9.48
N SER A 99 -0.70 9.59 -8.83
CA SER A 99 -1.41 10.72 -8.22
C SER A 99 -1.86 11.80 -9.20
N GLU A 100 -1.36 11.83 -10.45
CA GLU A 100 -1.68 12.88 -11.42
C GLU A 100 -3.19 12.93 -11.71
N GLY A 101 -3.84 14.04 -11.31
CA GLY A 101 -5.30 14.19 -11.39
C GLY A 101 -6.12 13.22 -10.53
N THR A 102 -5.50 12.55 -9.54
CA THR A 102 -6.17 11.57 -8.65
C THR A 102 -5.81 11.82 -7.18
N ARG A 103 -6.37 11.00 -6.30
CA ARG A 103 -5.89 10.77 -4.94
C ARG A 103 -5.22 9.40 -4.85
N VAL A 104 -4.09 9.35 -4.15
CA VAL A 104 -3.37 8.10 -3.84
C VAL A 104 -3.22 7.96 -2.34
N VAL A 105 -3.51 6.76 -1.83
CA VAL A 105 -3.16 6.34 -0.48
C VAL A 105 -2.30 5.09 -0.59
N SER A 106 -1.10 5.13 -0.04
CA SER A 106 -0.16 4.01 -0.11
C SER A 106 0.42 3.70 1.24
N HIS A 107 0.57 2.42 1.55
CA HIS A 107 1.27 1.99 2.75
C HIS A 107 2.08 0.72 2.55
N TYR A 108 3.17 0.65 3.29
CA TYR A 108 4.20 -0.38 3.21
C TYR A 108 4.65 -0.75 4.61
N SER A 109 4.99 -2.02 4.79
CA SER A 109 5.69 -2.52 5.98
C SER A 109 6.53 -3.73 5.59
N ASN A 110 7.62 -3.97 6.31
CA ASN A 110 8.42 -5.18 6.21
C ASN A 110 8.87 -5.72 7.59
N VAL A 111 9.51 -6.89 7.60
CA VAL A 111 10.07 -7.53 8.82
C VAL A 111 11.27 -6.80 9.43
N ASP A 112 11.91 -5.88 8.70
CA ASP A 112 13.05 -5.10 9.18
C ASP A 112 12.59 -3.85 9.97
N ALA A 113 11.29 -3.76 10.29
CA ALA A 113 10.66 -2.63 10.97
C ALA A 113 10.82 -1.32 10.19
N GLU A 114 10.76 -1.41 8.86
CA GLU A 114 10.62 -0.25 7.98
C GLU A 114 9.18 -0.20 7.47
N ASP A 115 8.52 0.92 7.70
CA ASP A 115 7.17 1.18 7.26
C ASP A 115 7.01 2.61 6.75
N TRP A 116 6.03 2.82 5.87
CA TRP A 116 5.74 4.14 5.33
C TRP A 116 4.28 4.27 4.99
N PHE A 117 3.74 5.47 5.21
CA PHE A 117 2.42 5.88 4.77
C PHE A 117 2.54 7.11 3.87
N TYR A 118 1.76 7.12 2.78
CA TYR A 118 1.62 8.24 1.87
C TYR A 118 0.15 8.52 1.60
N TRP A 119 -0.25 9.78 1.73
CA TRP A 119 -1.45 10.34 1.13
C TRP A 119 -1.05 11.46 0.18
N MET A 120 -1.41 11.31 -1.09
CA MET A 120 -1.12 12.26 -2.15
C MET A 120 -2.39 12.68 -2.89
N GLU A 121 -2.40 13.92 -3.37
CA GLU A 121 -3.41 14.47 -4.24
C GLU A 121 -2.73 15.28 -5.34
N ASP A 122 -2.97 14.92 -6.60
CA ASP A 122 -2.48 15.63 -7.79
C ASP A 122 -0.97 15.98 -7.70
N GLY A 123 -0.13 14.97 -7.50
CA GLY A 123 1.33 15.12 -7.37
C GLY A 123 1.80 15.73 -6.05
N THR A 124 0.91 16.19 -5.17
CA THR A 124 1.25 16.81 -3.89
C THR A 124 1.16 15.79 -2.76
N VAL A 125 2.26 15.61 -2.02
CA VAL A 125 2.24 14.86 -0.76
C VAL A 125 1.50 15.68 0.30
N ARG A 126 0.31 15.21 0.68
CA ARG A 126 -0.51 15.85 1.72
C ARG A 126 0.01 15.44 3.09
N LEU A 127 0.19 14.14 3.30
CA LEU A 127 0.74 13.55 4.51
C LEU A 127 1.66 12.38 4.13
N ARG A 128 2.85 12.34 4.73
CA ARG A 128 3.69 11.14 4.83
C ARG A 128 4.28 11.02 6.22
N PHE A 129 4.44 9.79 6.69
CA PHE A 129 5.10 9.47 7.96
C PHE A 129 5.49 7.99 7.97
N GLU A 130 6.36 7.64 8.92
CA GLU A 130 6.71 6.26 9.28
C GLU A 130 5.74 5.81 10.40
N PRO A 131 4.87 4.80 10.21
CA PRO A 131 3.94 4.34 11.23
C PRO A 131 4.54 3.98 12.59
N LEU A 132 5.81 3.57 12.66
CA LEU A 132 6.54 3.41 13.94
C LEU A 132 6.93 4.73 14.62
N PHE A 133 6.93 5.83 13.88
CA PHE A 133 7.23 7.18 14.36
C PHE A 133 6.16 8.19 13.90
N PRO A 134 4.87 7.97 14.23
CA PRO A 134 3.74 8.72 13.65
C PRO A 134 3.66 10.18 14.13
N TYR A 135 4.50 10.55 15.10
CA TYR A 135 4.69 11.92 15.57
C TYR A 135 5.58 12.75 14.62
N HIS A 136 6.37 12.11 13.76
CA HIS A 136 7.13 12.74 12.69
C HIS A 136 6.34 12.69 11.38
N ARG A 137 5.65 13.78 11.06
CA ARG A 137 4.79 13.91 9.88
C ARG A 137 5.30 15.01 8.97
N GLU A 138 5.19 14.77 7.67
CA GLU A 138 5.64 15.67 6.63
C GLU A 138 4.59 15.79 5.53
N GLY A 139 4.63 16.87 4.74
CA GLY A 139 3.71 17.11 3.64
C GLY A 139 3.09 18.51 3.66
N ALA A 140 2.14 18.74 2.76
CA ALA A 140 1.42 20.01 2.66
C ALA A 140 0.34 20.18 3.75
N ASP A 141 -0.06 19.09 4.41
CA ASP A 141 -1.04 19.08 5.50
C ASP A 141 -0.69 17.98 6.52
N PRO A 142 0.47 18.11 7.21
CA PRO A 142 1.00 17.05 8.05
C PRO A 142 0.19 16.83 9.34
N ASP A 143 -0.65 17.80 9.74
CA ASP A 143 -1.42 17.74 10.98
C ASP A 143 -2.94 17.63 10.76
N GLY A 144 -3.42 17.69 9.51
CA GLY A 144 -4.86 17.68 9.18
C GLY A 144 -5.60 16.40 9.57
N LEU A 145 -4.88 15.31 9.89
CA LEU A 145 -5.44 14.02 10.28
C LEU A 145 -5.05 13.59 11.71
N VAL A 146 -4.47 14.46 12.54
CA VAL A 146 -4.01 14.08 13.90
C VAL A 146 -5.12 13.43 14.74
N ASP A 147 -6.30 14.06 14.81
CA ASP A 147 -7.44 13.50 15.56
C ASP A 147 -7.87 12.11 15.04
N VAL A 148 -7.77 11.91 13.72
CA VAL A 148 -8.09 10.63 13.07
C VAL A 148 -7.02 9.60 13.40
N MET A 149 -5.74 9.97 13.32
CA MET A 149 -4.61 9.10 13.63
C MET A 149 -4.70 8.57 15.07
N GLU A 150 -4.96 9.44 16.04
CA GLU A 150 -5.18 9.03 17.43
C GLU A 150 -6.41 8.11 17.56
N HIS A 151 -7.51 8.45 16.88
CA HIS A 151 -8.72 7.64 16.90
C HIS A 151 -8.51 6.23 16.35
N VAL A 152 -7.75 6.08 15.26
CA VAL A 152 -7.53 4.77 14.64
C VAL A 152 -6.49 3.93 15.38
N GLY A 153 -5.70 4.52 16.29
CA GLY A 153 -4.85 3.79 17.23
C GLY A 153 -3.38 4.19 17.24
N PHE A 154 -2.97 5.25 16.54
CA PHE A 154 -1.59 5.73 16.64
C PHE A 154 -1.31 6.42 17.96
N ASP A 155 -0.17 6.09 18.59
CA ASP A 155 0.38 6.85 19.70
C ASP A 155 1.30 7.98 19.19
N LEU A 156 0.78 9.22 19.21
CA LEU A 156 1.49 10.39 18.67
C LEU A 156 2.42 11.08 19.67
N ARG A 157 2.59 10.52 20.88
CA ARG A 157 3.54 11.06 21.86
C ARG A 157 4.96 10.90 21.32
N SER A 158 5.85 11.86 21.62
CA SER A 158 7.29 11.70 21.39
C SER A 158 7.96 11.12 22.63
N GLY A 159 8.82 10.09 22.51
CA GLY A 159 9.60 9.53 23.63
C GLY A 159 9.69 8.00 23.62
N ASP A 160 10.27 7.41 24.67
CA ASP A 160 10.52 5.96 24.72
C ASP A 160 9.31 5.14 25.24
N ASP A 161 8.38 5.77 25.95
CA ASP A 161 7.18 5.14 26.56
C ASP A 161 6.01 4.98 25.56
N ARG A 162 6.32 4.92 24.26
CA ARG A 162 5.32 4.82 23.19
C ARG A 162 4.79 3.40 23.04
N ASP A 163 3.51 3.30 22.70
CA ASP A 163 2.94 2.05 22.24
C ASP A 163 3.22 1.87 20.74
N TYR A 164 4.02 0.86 20.40
CA TYR A 164 4.32 0.48 19.02
C TYR A 164 3.39 -0.62 18.51
N SER A 165 2.47 -1.11 19.34
CA SER A 165 1.54 -2.16 18.95
C SER A 165 0.57 -1.64 17.90
N LEU A 166 0.17 -2.54 17.00
CA LEU A 166 -0.90 -2.30 16.03
C LEU A 166 -0.67 -1.13 15.06
N HIS A 167 0.56 -0.66 14.87
CA HIS A 167 0.87 0.44 13.94
C HIS A 167 0.50 0.08 12.49
N THR A 168 0.72 -1.18 12.08
CA THR A 168 0.32 -1.67 10.75
C THR A 168 -1.21 -1.64 10.60
N GLU A 169 -1.93 -2.13 11.59
CA GLU A 169 -3.40 -2.15 11.61
C GLU A 169 -4.01 -0.75 11.69
N ALA A 170 -3.40 0.16 12.46
CA ALA A 170 -3.76 1.57 12.49
C ALA A 170 -3.57 2.24 11.11
N THR A 171 -2.55 1.80 10.37
CA THR A 171 -2.29 2.26 9.00
C THR A 171 -3.39 1.84 8.03
N PHE A 172 -3.85 0.58 8.10
CA PHE A 172 -5.02 0.12 7.35
C PHE A 172 -6.27 0.94 7.70
N ALA A 173 -6.51 1.20 8.98
CA ALA A 173 -7.66 1.98 9.42
C ALA A 173 -7.60 3.44 8.95
N LEU A 174 -6.41 4.05 8.92
CA LEU A 174 -6.22 5.38 8.33
C LEU A 174 -6.47 5.37 6.81
N ALA A 175 -6.03 4.31 6.11
CA ALA A 175 -6.30 4.15 4.69
C ALA A 175 -7.80 4.01 4.39
N GLU A 176 -8.55 3.23 5.18
CA GLU A 176 -10.01 3.15 5.06
C GLU A 176 -10.67 4.51 5.32
N HIS A 177 -10.18 5.30 6.28
CA HIS A 177 -10.74 6.63 6.55
C HIS A 177 -10.62 7.55 5.32
N LEU A 178 -9.48 7.53 4.63
CA LEU A 178 -9.22 8.40 3.47
C LEU A 178 -9.90 7.95 2.18
N THR A 179 -10.13 6.64 2.05
CA THR A 179 -10.65 6.03 0.81
C THR A 179 -12.14 5.67 0.90
N GLY A 180 -12.66 5.46 2.11
CA GLY A 180 -13.95 4.85 2.35
C GLY A 180 -13.98 3.34 2.08
N ILE A 181 -12.84 2.72 1.77
CA ILE A 181 -12.75 1.30 1.39
C ILE A 181 -12.09 0.50 2.51
N ARG A 182 -12.84 -0.47 3.04
CA ARG A 182 -12.31 -1.45 3.98
C ARG A 182 -11.65 -2.60 3.21
N VAL A 183 -10.33 -2.69 3.24
CA VAL A 183 -9.60 -3.86 2.76
C VAL A 183 -9.77 -5.00 3.78
N THR A 184 -10.19 -6.18 3.33
CA THR A 184 -10.37 -7.36 4.19
C THR A 184 -9.61 -8.55 3.64
N GLU A 185 -9.37 -9.55 4.48
CA GLU A 185 -8.81 -10.84 4.04
C GLU A 185 -9.62 -11.43 2.88
N ASP A 186 -10.95 -11.52 3.03
CA ASP A 186 -11.85 -12.05 2.00
C ASP A 186 -11.76 -11.26 0.67
N LEU A 187 -11.67 -9.93 0.73
CA LEU A 187 -11.45 -9.10 -0.45
C LEU A 187 -10.14 -9.47 -1.14
N LEU A 188 -9.04 -9.62 -0.38
CA LEU A 188 -7.74 -9.96 -0.95
C LEU A 188 -7.74 -11.38 -1.54
N GLU A 189 -8.37 -12.34 -0.86
CA GLU A 189 -8.39 -13.74 -1.25
C GLU A 189 -9.31 -14.03 -2.45
N THR A 190 -10.39 -13.26 -2.62
CA THR A 190 -11.41 -13.52 -3.65
C THR A 190 -11.30 -12.61 -4.87
N SER A 191 -10.56 -11.50 -4.78
CA SER A 191 -10.36 -10.58 -5.90
C SER A 191 -9.63 -11.25 -7.08
N THR A 192 -9.93 -10.80 -8.29
CA THR A 192 -9.10 -11.09 -9.46
C THR A 192 -8.17 -9.92 -9.72
N TYR A 193 -6.87 -10.21 -9.82
CA TYR A 193 -5.83 -9.22 -10.06
C TYR A 193 -5.41 -9.26 -11.52
N LEU A 194 -5.41 -8.10 -12.18
CA LEU A 194 -4.66 -7.89 -13.41
C LEU A 194 -3.19 -7.73 -13.03
N CYS A 195 -2.36 -8.66 -13.46
CA CYS A 195 -0.95 -8.73 -13.09
C CYS A 195 -0.08 -8.07 -14.15
N GLY A 196 0.93 -7.32 -13.70
CA GLY A 196 1.96 -6.72 -14.54
C GLY A 196 3.32 -6.67 -13.86
N ARG A 197 4.36 -6.27 -14.62
CA ARG A 197 5.72 -6.15 -14.12
C ARG A 197 6.26 -4.73 -14.28
N ALA A 198 6.51 -4.05 -13.17
CA ALA A 198 7.02 -2.67 -13.14
C ALA A 198 8.54 -2.63 -13.01
N PRO A 199 9.22 -1.63 -13.63
CA PRO A 199 10.63 -1.38 -13.37
C PRO A 199 10.88 -1.08 -11.87
N SER A 200 12.12 -1.28 -11.41
CA SER A 200 12.51 -1.14 -10.01
C SER A 200 12.46 0.31 -9.44
N GLY A 201 12.05 1.29 -10.26
CA GLY A 201 12.32 2.71 -10.00
C GLY A 201 13.74 3.11 -10.37
#